data_AF-A0A9Q2ZQ40-F1
#
_entry.id   AF-A0A9Q2ZQ40-F1
#
_cell.length_a   1.000
_cell.length_b   1.000
_cell.length_c   1.000
_cell.angle_alpha   90.00
_cell.angle_beta   90.00
_cell.angle_gamma   90.00
#
_symmetry.space_group_name_H-M   'P 1'
#
loop_
_entity.id
_entity.type
_entity.pdbx_description
1 polymer ?
#
loop_
_entity_poly.entity_id
_entity_poly.type
_entity_poly.pdbx_seq_one_letter_code
_entity_poly.pdbx_strand_id
1 'polypeptide(L)'
;MIADELRATVPCLRADALHDDLAFWDSMRGFDCLDGDSPTFIRVYAHAVSVPQTLADWDGTFGAGRAVTRGEHWYVIGAPATVSAVKPPKGTPRIANDLGVPVPLTPEQDYMTTCVLFVSSEGQRYVQHPKQRSTSADQYSALFPGVTAEVHAAIDGLGRSRILGIADEERWIAALSPIGPRLKRQCATAYRAVGDTVRPLTGDER
;
A
#
# COMPACT_ATOMS: atom_id res chain seq x y z
N MET A 1 7.48 11.78 -12.99
CA MET A 1 6.10 11.34 -12.71
C MET A 1 5.55 12.18 -11.56
N ILE A 2 4.23 12.25 -11.35
CA ILE A 2 3.58 13.05 -10.29
C ILE A 2 4.23 12.83 -8.90
N ALA A 3 4.57 11.59 -8.55
CA ALA A 3 5.21 11.27 -7.27
C ALA A 3 6.60 11.91 -7.11
N ASP A 4 7.41 11.95 -8.18
CA ASP A 4 8.72 12.59 -8.17
C ASP A 4 8.61 14.12 -8.06
N GLU A 5 7.61 14.70 -8.73
CA GLU A 5 7.33 16.13 -8.66
C GLU A 5 6.92 16.53 -7.24
N LEU A 6 6.05 15.76 -6.58
CA LEU A 6 5.70 15.96 -5.17
C LEU A 6 6.93 15.82 -4.28
N ARG A 7 7.76 14.78 -4.49
CA ARG A 7 8.97 14.54 -3.70
C ARG A 7 9.95 15.71 -3.76
N ALA A 8 10.08 16.35 -4.92
CA ALA A 8 10.94 17.52 -5.08
C ALA A 8 10.46 18.76 -4.30
N THR A 9 9.25 18.74 -3.75
CA THR A 9 8.67 19.87 -2.99
C THR A 9 8.75 19.71 -1.48
N VAL A 10 9.22 18.56 -0.99
CA VAL A 10 9.30 18.26 0.44
C VAL A 10 10.74 17.91 0.86
N PRO A 11 11.12 18.13 2.13
CA PRO A 11 12.39 17.65 2.66
C PRO A 11 12.43 16.11 2.60
N CYS A 12 13.48 15.55 1.98
CA CYS A 12 13.55 14.12 1.66
C CYS A 12 15.00 13.66 1.50
N LEU A 13 15.81 13.79 2.56
CA LEU A 13 17.23 13.40 2.57
C LEU A 13 17.42 11.91 2.26
N ARG A 14 16.57 11.06 2.86
CA ARG A 14 16.46 9.65 2.51
C ARG A 14 15.03 9.37 2.05
N ALA A 15 14.89 8.54 1.02
CA ALA A 15 13.60 8.15 0.48
C ALA A 15 13.53 6.64 0.33
N ASP A 16 12.50 6.03 0.92
CA ASP A 16 12.10 4.67 0.56
C ASP A 16 11.05 4.76 -0.55
N ALA A 17 11.43 4.30 -1.75
CA ALA A 17 10.54 4.35 -2.91
C ALA A 17 9.53 3.19 -2.85
N LEU A 18 8.25 3.52 -2.97
CA LEU A 18 7.18 2.54 -3.12
C LEU A 18 6.79 2.45 -4.59
N HIS A 19 7.10 1.30 -5.17
CA HIS A 19 6.80 0.99 -6.56
C HIS A 19 5.36 0.53 -6.77
N ASP A 20 4.74 0.02 -5.72
CA ASP A 20 3.35 -0.35 -5.66
C ASP A 20 2.95 -0.51 -4.19
N ASP A 21 1.67 -0.33 -3.90
CA ASP A 21 1.15 -0.51 -2.55
C ASP A 21 0.86 -1.99 -2.29
N LEU A 22 1.44 -2.55 -1.24
CA LEU A 22 1.10 -3.91 -0.77
C LEU A 22 0.03 -3.89 0.34
N ALA A 23 -0.67 -2.77 0.52
CA ALA A 23 -1.81 -2.65 1.44
C ALA A 23 -3.16 -2.40 0.74
N PHE A 24 -3.15 -2.03 -0.55
CA PHE A 24 -4.37 -1.63 -1.27
C PHE A 24 -4.44 -2.17 -2.71
N TRP A 25 -5.65 -2.35 -3.25
CA TRP A 25 -5.85 -2.94 -4.59
C TRP A 25 -5.27 -2.11 -5.73
N ASP A 26 -5.28 -0.78 -5.61
CA ASP A 26 -4.96 0.11 -6.71
C ASP A 26 -3.44 0.23 -6.92
N SER A 27 -3.01 0.44 -8.16
CA SER A 27 -1.61 0.71 -8.48
C SER A 27 -1.18 2.03 -7.85
N MET A 28 -0.03 2.01 -7.16
CA MET A 28 0.47 3.17 -6.44
C MET A 28 1.95 3.45 -6.75
N ARG A 29 2.33 4.72 -6.80
CA ARG A 29 3.73 5.17 -6.74
C ARG A 29 3.88 6.15 -5.60
N GLY A 30 4.93 6.02 -4.80
CA GLY A 30 5.06 6.83 -3.61
C GLY A 30 6.47 6.85 -3.04
N PHE A 31 6.61 7.63 -1.98
CA PHE A 31 7.85 7.75 -1.22
C PHE A 31 7.54 7.90 0.26
N ASP A 32 8.36 7.26 1.08
CA ASP A 32 8.49 7.57 2.50
C ASP A 32 9.77 8.37 2.67
N CYS A 33 9.60 9.68 2.78
CA CYS A 33 10.68 10.64 2.97
C CYS A 33 11.03 10.73 4.44
N LEU A 34 12.29 10.43 4.75
CA LEU A 34 12.85 10.46 6.09
C LEU A 34 13.81 11.65 6.17
N ASP A 35 13.39 12.68 6.91
CA ASP A 35 14.18 13.87 7.20
C ASP A 35 13.92 14.33 8.64
N GLY A 36 14.87 14.06 9.54
CA GLY A 36 14.69 14.20 10.98
C GLY A 36 13.67 13.21 11.56
N ASP A 37 12.96 13.64 12.61
CA ASP A 37 12.04 12.80 13.38
C ASP A 37 10.61 12.75 12.81
N SER A 38 10.31 13.50 11.75
CA SER A 38 8.96 13.62 11.19
C SER A 38 8.91 13.13 9.74
N PRO A 39 8.49 11.87 9.50
CA PRO A 39 8.41 11.34 8.15
C PRO A 39 7.35 12.06 7.32
N THR A 40 7.59 12.14 6.02
CA THR A 40 6.63 12.63 5.03
C THR A 40 6.29 11.52 4.05
N PHE A 41 5.00 11.21 3.92
CA PHE A 41 4.49 10.14 3.09
C PHE A 41 3.84 10.73 1.84
N ILE A 42 4.29 10.27 0.67
CA ILE A 42 3.77 10.68 -0.64
C ILE A 42 3.15 9.45 -1.28
N ARG A 43 1.91 9.57 -1.75
CA ARG A 43 1.22 8.49 -2.47
C ARG A 43 0.52 9.06 -3.69
N VAL A 44 0.63 8.36 -4.81
CA VAL A 44 -0.04 8.66 -6.08
C VAL A 44 -0.67 7.38 -6.59
N TYR A 45 -1.99 7.39 -6.76
CA TYR A 45 -2.80 6.26 -7.16
C TYR A 45 -3.24 6.38 -8.62
N ALA A 46 -3.53 5.25 -9.27
CA ALA A 46 -4.06 5.26 -10.62
C ALA A 46 -5.51 5.75 -10.66
N HIS A 47 -6.30 5.50 -9.61
CA HIS A 47 -7.71 5.86 -9.53
C HIS A 47 -7.98 6.89 -8.44
N ALA A 48 -8.84 7.87 -8.74
CA ALA A 48 -9.19 8.97 -7.83
C ALA A 48 -9.87 8.47 -6.55
N VAL A 49 -10.67 7.41 -6.70
CA VAL A 49 -11.40 6.78 -5.60
C VAL A 49 -10.47 6.29 -4.49
N SER A 50 -9.21 5.96 -4.81
CA SER A 50 -8.25 5.36 -3.89
C SER A 50 -7.74 6.33 -2.81
N VAL A 51 -7.73 7.63 -3.11
CA VAL A 51 -7.22 8.66 -2.17
C VAL A 51 -8.06 8.70 -0.89
N PRO A 52 -9.39 8.89 -0.93
CA PRO A 52 -10.19 8.88 0.30
C PRO A 52 -10.20 7.53 1.03
N GLN A 53 -10.12 6.40 0.31
CA GLN A 53 -10.09 5.06 0.93
C GLN A 53 -8.86 4.90 1.82
N THR A 54 -7.69 5.17 1.24
CA THR A 54 -6.42 4.94 1.94
C THR A 54 -6.11 6.03 2.95
N LEU A 55 -6.74 7.21 2.85
CA LEU A 55 -6.67 8.24 3.90
C LEU A 55 -7.57 7.93 5.10
N ALA A 56 -8.61 7.11 4.95
CA ALA A 56 -9.47 6.71 6.07
C ALA A 56 -8.68 5.93 7.14
N ASP A 57 -7.67 5.16 6.74
CA ASP A 57 -6.76 4.44 7.66
C ASP A 57 -5.92 5.38 8.55
N TRP A 58 -5.83 6.65 8.17
CA TRP A 58 -5.12 7.69 8.93
C TRP A 58 -6.04 8.52 9.81
N ASP A 59 -7.35 8.24 9.80
CA ASP A 59 -8.32 8.97 10.61
C ASP A 59 -7.94 8.92 12.11
N GLY A 60 -8.15 10.04 12.80
CA GLY A 60 -7.72 10.22 14.18
C GLY A 60 -6.21 10.41 14.40
N THR A 61 -5.37 10.30 13.37
CA THR A 61 -3.91 10.51 13.49
C THR A 61 -3.45 11.94 13.15
N PHE A 62 -4.34 12.77 12.60
CA PHE A 62 -4.05 14.16 12.22
C PHE A 62 -4.23 15.13 13.40
N GLY A 63 -3.41 16.17 13.45
CA GLY A 63 -3.40 17.14 14.54
C GLY A 63 -2.16 18.05 14.50
N ALA A 64 -1.70 18.49 15.67
CA ALA A 64 -0.59 19.45 15.77
C ALA A 64 0.72 18.97 15.13
N GLY A 65 0.98 17.65 15.13
CA GLY A 65 2.20 17.06 14.56
C GLY A 65 2.06 16.51 13.15
N ARG A 66 0.84 16.41 12.60
CA ARG A 66 0.58 15.72 11.34
C ARG A 66 -0.60 16.34 10.59
N ALA A 67 -0.36 16.68 9.33
CA ALA A 67 -1.36 17.22 8.42
C ALA A 67 -1.39 16.40 7.12
N VAL A 68 -2.40 16.65 6.31
CA VAL A 68 -2.56 16.09 4.96
C VAL A 68 -2.91 17.18 3.97
N THR A 69 -2.43 17.03 2.74
CA THR A 69 -2.95 17.74 1.58
C THR A 69 -3.10 16.77 0.43
N ARG A 70 -4.16 16.93 -0.37
CA ARG A 70 -4.47 15.98 -1.45
C ARG A 70 -4.92 16.67 -2.73
N GLY A 71 -4.61 16.01 -3.85
CA GLY A 71 -5.27 16.21 -5.13
C GLY A 71 -6.30 15.12 -5.37
N GLU A 72 -6.65 14.90 -6.64
CA GLU A 72 -7.60 13.86 -7.04
C GLU A 72 -7.00 12.46 -6.91
N HIS A 73 -5.75 12.30 -7.34
CA HIS A 73 -5.04 11.01 -7.43
C HIS A 73 -3.84 10.91 -6.48
N TRP A 74 -3.60 11.91 -5.64
CA TRP A 74 -2.41 11.94 -4.79
C TRP A 74 -2.68 12.58 -3.44
N TYR A 75 -1.86 12.22 -2.46
CA TYR A 75 -1.77 12.94 -1.20
C TYR A 75 -0.35 13.01 -0.67
N VAL A 76 -0.13 13.98 0.22
CA VAL A 76 1.06 14.11 1.04
C VAL A 76 0.65 14.24 2.50
N ILE A 77 1.18 13.37 3.35
CA ILE A 77 1.02 13.41 4.81
C ILE A 77 2.38 13.75 5.42
N GLY A 78 2.41 14.64 6.41
CA GLY A 78 3.66 14.98 7.11
C GLY A 78 3.45 16.11 8.12
N ALA A 79 4.53 16.74 8.56
CA ALA A 79 4.45 17.89 9.45
C ALA A 79 3.65 19.06 8.80
N PRO A 80 2.85 19.82 9.56
CA PRO A 80 2.01 20.89 9.00
C PRO A 80 2.77 21.94 8.16
N ALA A 81 3.97 22.32 8.58
CA ALA A 81 4.82 23.24 7.83
C ALA A 81 5.24 22.66 6.47
N THR A 82 5.60 21.37 6.43
CA THR A 82 5.96 20.66 5.19
C THR A 82 4.75 20.56 4.26
N VAL A 83 3.61 20.09 4.78
CA VAL A 83 2.38 19.88 4.00
C VAL A 83 1.85 21.19 3.41
N SER A 84 1.89 22.28 4.19
CA SER A 84 1.43 23.58 3.68
C SER A 84 2.29 24.11 2.52
N ALA A 85 3.59 23.78 2.51
CA ALA A 85 4.56 24.17 1.49
C ALA A 85 4.55 23.31 0.20
N VAL A 86 3.86 22.16 0.20
CA VAL A 86 3.77 21.26 -0.98
C VAL A 86 3.25 22.02 -2.19
N LYS A 87 3.99 21.98 -3.31
CA LYS A 87 3.53 22.57 -4.57
C LYS A 87 2.82 21.48 -5.39
N PRO A 88 1.55 21.68 -5.80
CA PRO A 88 0.84 20.67 -6.58
C PRO A 88 1.54 20.44 -7.93
N PRO A 89 1.61 19.18 -8.41
CA PRO A 89 2.16 18.84 -9.72
C PRO A 89 1.39 19.49 -10.86
N LYS A 90 2.05 19.66 -12.01
CA LYS A 90 1.43 20.31 -13.17
C LYS A 90 0.23 19.50 -13.67
N GLY A 91 -0.94 20.13 -13.78
CA GLY A 91 -2.15 19.48 -14.28
C GLY A 91 -2.88 18.62 -13.25
N THR A 92 -2.39 18.54 -12.00
CA THR A 92 -3.07 17.81 -10.92
C THR A 92 -3.15 18.70 -9.67
N PRO A 93 -4.09 19.66 -9.65
CA PRO A 93 -4.17 20.66 -8.60
C PRO A 93 -4.46 20.04 -7.24
N ARG A 94 -4.08 20.77 -6.18
CA ARG A 94 -4.55 20.49 -4.82
C ARG A 94 -6.04 20.74 -4.76
N ILE A 95 -6.78 19.83 -4.14
CA ILE A 95 -8.25 19.89 -4.04
C ILE A 95 -8.68 20.16 -2.59
N ALA A 96 -7.99 19.60 -1.59
CA ALA A 96 -8.38 19.77 -0.19
C ALA A 96 -7.25 19.50 0.81
N ASN A 97 -7.49 19.85 2.08
CA ASN A 97 -6.68 19.52 3.25
C ASN A 97 -7.46 18.62 4.22
N ASP A 98 -8.25 17.69 3.68
CA ASP A 98 -9.10 16.74 4.41
C ASP A 98 -8.84 15.30 3.91
N LEU A 99 -9.52 14.32 4.52
CA LEU A 99 -9.43 12.90 4.12
C LEU A 99 -10.28 12.58 2.88
N GLY A 100 -11.26 13.41 2.55
CA GLY A 100 -12.35 13.06 1.64
C GLY A 100 -13.34 12.08 2.29
N VAL A 101 -14.29 11.59 1.49
CA VAL A 101 -15.28 10.61 1.93
C VAL A 101 -15.04 9.31 1.14
N PRO A 102 -14.72 8.19 1.81
CA PRO A 102 -14.61 6.90 1.15
C PRO A 102 -15.97 6.46 0.60
N VAL A 103 -15.96 5.80 -0.55
CA VAL A 103 -17.14 5.17 -1.17
C VAL A 103 -17.05 3.65 -1.05
N PRO A 104 -18.15 2.89 -1.07
CA PRO A 104 -18.04 1.43 -1.06
C PRO A 104 -17.19 0.92 -2.23
N LEU A 105 -16.25 0.01 -1.93
CA LEU A 105 -15.47 -0.69 -2.96
C LEU A 105 -16.37 -1.68 -3.72
N THR A 106 -16.05 -1.93 -4.98
CA THR A 106 -16.67 -3.05 -5.70
C THR A 106 -16.21 -4.38 -5.08
N PRO A 107 -16.97 -5.48 -5.25
CA PRO A 107 -16.55 -6.80 -4.76
C PRO A 107 -15.14 -7.19 -5.22
N GLU A 108 -14.78 -6.89 -6.46
CA GLU A 108 -13.42 -7.11 -6.99
C GLU A 108 -12.36 -6.29 -6.24
N GLN A 109 -12.61 -5.00 -6.02
CA GLN A 109 -11.67 -4.11 -5.34
C GLN A 109 -11.47 -4.52 -3.88
N ASP A 110 -12.54 -4.91 -3.20
CA ASP A 110 -12.51 -5.37 -1.82
C ASP A 110 -11.79 -6.72 -1.68
N TYR A 111 -12.09 -7.68 -2.57
CA TYR A 111 -11.36 -8.94 -2.67
C TYR A 111 -9.87 -8.70 -2.94
N MET A 112 -9.53 -7.84 -3.91
CA MET A 112 -8.15 -7.53 -4.24
C MET A 112 -7.42 -6.85 -3.08
N THR A 113 -8.07 -5.95 -2.35
CA THR A 113 -7.51 -5.31 -1.15
C THR A 113 -7.19 -6.36 -0.09
N THR A 114 -8.14 -7.25 0.20
CA THR A 114 -7.95 -8.34 1.16
C THR A 114 -6.83 -9.29 0.71
N CYS A 115 -6.79 -9.64 -0.57
CA CYS A 115 -5.74 -10.48 -1.14
C CYS A 115 -4.34 -9.82 -1.02
N VAL A 116 -4.25 -8.52 -1.27
CA VAL A 116 -2.99 -7.77 -1.16
C VAL A 116 -2.52 -7.65 0.29
N LEU A 117 -3.43 -7.48 1.25
CA LEU A 117 -3.11 -7.56 2.67
C LEU A 117 -2.58 -8.94 3.08
N PHE A 118 -3.19 -10.01 2.56
CA PHE A 118 -2.67 -11.37 2.72
C PHE A 118 -1.27 -11.51 2.12
N VAL A 119 -1.04 -11.00 0.90
CA VAL A 119 0.27 -10.99 0.24
C VAL A 119 1.33 -10.32 1.11
N SER A 120 1.03 -9.18 1.72
CA SER A 120 1.96 -8.46 2.60
C SER A 120 2.31 -9.29 3.83
N SER A 121 1.30 -9.83 4.51
CA SER A 121 1.46 -10.68 5.69
C SER A 121 2.25 -11.96 5.38
N GLU A 122 1.86 -12.67 4.32
CA GLU A 122 2.52 -13.90 3.87
C GLU A 122 3.94 -13.63 3.39
N GLY A 123 4.17 -12.48 2.77
CA GLY A 123 5.50 -12.06 2.32
C GLY A 123 6.46 -11.85 3.48
N GLN A 124 6.05 -11.09 4.50
CA GLN A 124 6.85 -10.91 5.72
C GLN A 124 7.13 -12.25 6.41
N ARG A 125 6.09 -13.08 6.57
CA ARG A 125 6.20 -14.43 7.15
C ARG A 125 7.19 -15.30 6.38
N TYR A 126 7.11 -15.34 5.05
CA TYR A 126 8.00 -16.16 4.23
C TYR A 126 9.45 -15.66 4.26
N VAL A 127 9.66 -14.35 4.31
CA VAL A 127 11.01 -13.76 4.45
C VAL A 127 11.69 -14.21 5.75
N GLN A 128 10.97 -14.15 6.87
CA GLN A 128 11.49 -14.53 8.20
C GLN A 128 11.56 -16.06 8.39
N HIS A 129 10.54 -16.78 7.94
CA HIS A 129 10.30 -18.18 8.27
C HIS A 129 9.94 -19.03 7.04
N PRO A 130 10.87 -19.19 6.09
CA PRO A 130 10.62 -19.86 4.79
C PRO A 130 10.18 -21.33 4.92
N LYS A 131 10.57 -22.00 6.02
CA LYS A 131 10.27 -23.41 6.28
C LYS A 131 9.03 -23.62 7.15
N GLN A 132 8.51 -22.56 7.77
CA GLN A 132 7.31 -22.67 8.57
C GLN A 132 6.11 -22.52 7.64
N ARG A 133 5.10 -23.38 7.80
CA ARG A 133 3.83 -23.27 7.11
C ARG A 133 2.83 -22.58 8.02
N SER A 134 2.05 -21.64 7.48
CA SER A 134 0.92 -21.07 8.23
C SER A 134 -0.10 -22.16 8.55
N THR A 135 -0.62 -22.18 9.78
CA THR A 135 -1.68 -23.11 10.20
C THR A 135 -3.00 -22.87 9.45
N SER A 136 -3.20 -21.67 8.91
CA SER A 136 -4.36 -21.28 8.09
C SER A 136 -4.08 -21.35 6.57
N ALA A 137 -2.97 -21.96 6.15
CA ALA A 137 -2.57 -22.02 4.75
C ALA A 137 -3.64 -22.62 3.83
N ASP A 138 -4.38 -23.64 4.29
CA ASP A 138 -5.42 -24.29 3.48
C ASP A 138 -6.64 -23.37 3.28
N GLN A 139 -7.04 -22.62 4.31
CA GLN A 139 -8.11 -21.62 4.22
C GLN A 139 -7.75 -20.51 3.24
N TYR A 140 -6.54 -19.95 3.35
CA TYR A 140 -6.08 -18.92 2.43
C TYR A 140 -5.87 -19.44 1.00
N SER A 141 -5.53 -20.72 0.82
CA SER A 141 -5.42 -21.31 -0.51
C SER A 141 -6.78 -21.44 -1.21
N ALA A 142 -7.85 -21.64 -0.44
CA ALA A 142 -9.22 -21.61 -0.97
C ALA A 142 -9.69 -20.18 -1.30
N LEU A 143 -9.37 -19.21 -0.43
CA LEU A 143 -9.75 -17.80 -0.63
C LEU A 143 -8.94 -17.13 -1.74
N PHE A 144 -7.64 -17.43 -1.84
CA PHE A 144 -6.68 -16.79 -2.74
C PHE A 144 -5.91 -17.83 -3.58
N PRO A 145 -6.57 -18.54 -4.52
CA PRO A 145 -5.93 -19.60 -5.29
C PRO A 145 -4.63 -19.17 -5.98
N GLY A 146 -3.55 -19.91 -5.72
CA GLY A 146 -2.23 -19.69 -6.32
C GLY A 146 -1.45 -18.48 -5.80
N VAL A 147 -2.02 -17.65 -4.93
CA VAL A 147 -1.36 -16.42 -4.45
C VAL A 147 -0.14 -16.74 -3.57
N THR A 148 -0.25 -17.70 -2.64
CA THR A 148 0.87 -18.10 -1.76
C THR A 148 2.10 -18.54 -2.56
N ALA A 149 1.90 -19.41 -3.55
CA ALA A 149 3.00 -19.89 -4.40
C ALA A 149 3.66 -18.75 -5.17
N GLU A 150 2.86 -17.79 -5.66
CA GLU A 150 3.37 -16.62 -6.37
C GLU A 150 4.13 -15.66 -5.45
N VAL A 151 3.66 -15.45 -4.21
CA VAL A 151 4.38 -14.67 -3.20
C VAL A 151 5.76 -15.25 -2.96
N HIS A 152 5.86 -16.56 -2.74
CA HIS A 152 7.15 -17.23 -2.50
C HIS A 152 8.06 -17.10 -3.71
N ALA A 153 7.56 -17.39 -4.91
CA ALA A 153 8.33 -17.28 -6.15
C ALA A 153 8.79 -15.84 -6.43
N ALA A 154 7.97 -14.84 -6.12
CA ALA A 154 8.33 -13.43 -6.29
C ALA A 154 9.41 -12.99 -5.30
N ILE A 155 9.33 -13.42 -4.04
CA ILE A 155 10.35 -13.13 -3.01
C ILE A 155 11.67 -13.84 -3.32
N ASP A 156 11.62 -15.10 -3.76
CA ASP A 156 12.82 -15.84 -4.14
C ASP A 156 13.51 -15.18 -5.35
N GLY A 157 12.73 -14.71 -6.33
CA GLY A 157 13.25 -13.95 -7.46
C GLY A 157 13.82 -12.57 -7.10
N LEU A 158 13.24 -11.89 -6.09
CA LEU A 158 13.74 -10.62 -5.58
C LEU A 158 15.01 -10.77 -4.71
N GLY A 159 15.15 -11.93 -4.06
CA GLY A 159 16.25 -12.28 -3.18
C GLY A 159 15.92 -12.01 -1.71
N ARG A 160 15.58 -13.05 -0.95
CA ARG A 160 15.21 -12.94 0.47
C ARG A 160 16.28 -12.29 1.35
N SER A 161 17.56 -12.58 1.09
CA SER A 161 18.69 -12.01 1.83
C SER A 161 18.78 -10.49 1.71
N ARG A 162 18.35 -9.93 0.57
CA ARG A 162 18.28 -8.48 0.36
C ARG A 162 17.30 -7.82 1.33
N ILE A 163 16.14 -8.45 1.55
CA ILE A 163 15.11 -7.94 2.45
C ILE A 163 15.57 -8.06 3.90
N LEU A 164 16.10 -9.23 4.29
CA LEU A 164 16.65 -9.46 5.63
C LEU A 164 17.84 -8.56 5.99
N GLY A 165 18.52 -7.98 4.99
CA GLY A 165 19.56 -6.98 5.22
C GLY A 165 19.05 -5.62 5.71
N ILE A 166 17.73 -5.40 5.72
CA ILE A 166 17.10 -4.18 6.21
C ILE A 166 16.72 -4.39 7.68
N ALA A 167 17.46 -3.74 8.58
CA ALA A 167 17.27 -3.90 10.03
C ALA A 167 15.92 -3.39 10.55
N ASP A 168 15.33 -2.41 9.87
CA ASP A 168 14.05 -1.81 10.20
C ASP A 168 12.93 -2.47 9.38
N GLU A 169 12.11 -3.27 10.05
CA GLU A 169 11.04 -4.05 9.42
C GLU A 169 9.95 -3.16 8.82
N GLU A 170 9.74 -1.93 9.32
CA GLU A 170 8.76 -1.00 8.73
C GLU A 170 9.12 -0.64 7.28
N ARG A 171 10.41 -0.72 6.93
CA ARG A 171 10.91 -0.42 5.57
C ARG A 171 10.85 -1.61 4.63
N TRP A 172 10.45 -2.78 5.10
CA TRP A 172 10.32 -3.96 4.24
C TRP A 172 9.21 -3.78 3.21
N ILE A 173 8.17 -2.99 3.51
CA ILE A 173 7.10 -2.70 2.56
C ILE A 173 7.65 -2.03 1.29
N ALA A 174 8.57 -1.08 1.42
CA ALA A 174 9.23 -0.45 0.29
C ALA A 174 10.14 -1.43 -0.46
N ALA A 175 10.85 -2.30 0.26
CA ALA A 175 11.70 -3.33 -0.34
C ALA A 175 10.90 -4.39 -1.13
N LEU A 176 9.69 -4.72 -0.68
CA LEU A 176 8.76 -5.64 -1.33
C LEU A 176 7.92 -4.96 -2.42
N SER A 177 7.77 -3.64 -2.41
CA SER A 177 6.97 -2.91 -3.40
C SER A 177 7.29 -3.20 -4.88
N PRO A 178 8.53 -3.54 -5.32
CA PRO A 178 8.80 -3.86 -6.72
C PRO A 178 8.07 -5.10 -7.23
N ILE A 179 7.72 -6.05 -6.36
CA ILE A 179 6.96 -7.25 -6.76
C ILE A 179 5.45 -7.04 -6.69
N GLY A 180 4.97 -5.90 -6.14
CA GLY A 180 3.54 -5.60 -6.00
C GLY A 180 2.72 -5.73 -7.28
N PRO A 181 3.14 -5.21 -8.45
CA PRO A 181 2.34 -5.33 -9.67
C PRO A 181 2.17 -6.78 -10.11
N ARG A 182 3.17 -7.64 -9.87
CA ARG A 182 3.10 -9.07 -10.15
C ARG A 182 2.07 -9.74 -9.24
N LEU A 183 2.12 -9.43 -7.95
CA LEU A 183 1.24 -10.03 -6.94
C LEU A 183 -0.21 -9.55 -7.09
N LYS A 184 -0.45 -8.28 -7.43
CA LYS A 184 -1.79 -7.76 -7.73
C LYS A 184 -2.43 -8.42 -8.95
N ARG A 185 -1.65 -8.71 -10.00
CA ARG A 185 -2.15 -9.50 -11.14
C ARG A 185 -2.52 -10.91 -10.73
N GLN A 186 -1.79 -11.51 -9.79
CA GLN A 186 -2.16 -12.82 -9.27
C GLN A 186 -3.43 -12.73 -8.41
N CYS A 187 -3.60 -11.70 -7.58
CA CYS A 187 -4.86 -11.45 -6.87
C CYS A 187 -6.05 -11.29 -7.81
N ALA A 188 -5.91 -10.52 -8.90
CA ALA A 188 -6.95 -10.40 -9.93
C ALA A 188 -7.23 -11.73 -10.65
N THR A 189 -6.22 -12.59 -10.79
CA THR A 189 -6.39 -13.95 -11.35
C THR A 189 -7.12 -14.87 -10.38
N ALA A 190 -6.80 -14.78 -9.09
CA ALA A 190 -7.48 -15.50 -8.02
C ALA A 190 -8.96 -15.08 -7.95
N TYR A 191 -9.25 -13.77 -8.00
CA TYR A 191 -10.62 -13.24 -8.05
C TYR A 191 -11.40 -13.84 -9.21
N ARG A 192 -10.84 -13.86 -10.43
CA ARG A 192 -11.51 -14.45 -11.60
C ARG A 192 -11.80 -15.95 -11.45
N ALA A 193 -11.04 -16.67 -10.62
CA ALA A 193 -11.26 -18.09 -10.38
C ALA A 193 -12.39 -18.35 -9.38
N VAL A 194 -12.59 -17.46 -8.40
CA VAL A 194 -13.61 -17.62 -7.35
C VAL A 194 -14.86 -16.76 -7.58
N GLY A 195 -14.74 -15.70 -8.38
CA GLY A 195 -15.77 -14.68 -8.61
C GLY A 195 -16.30 -14.08 -7.30
N ASP A 196 -17.57 -13.68 -7.33
CA ASP A 196 -18.27 -13.12 -6.16
C ASP A 196 -18.73 -14.19 -5.15
N THR A 197 -18.33 -15.46 -5.34
CA THR A 197 -18.74 -16.55 -4.43
C THR A 197 -18.01 -16.49 -3.09
N VAL A 198 -16.88 -15.78 -3.03
CA VAL A 198 -16.14 -15.49 -1.81
C VAL A 198 -16.52 -14.10 -1.34
N ARG A 199 -17.51 -14.01 -0.45
CA ARG A 199 -17.82 -12.76 0.25
C ARG A 199 -16.85 -12.56 1.42
N PRO A 200 -16.41 -11.32 1.67
CA PRO A 200 -15.73 -10.99 2.92
C PRO A 200 -16.62 -11.39 4.09
N LEU A 201 -16.01 -11.89 5.17
CA LEU A 201 -16.74 -12.09 6.43
C LEU A 201 -17.14 -10.70 6.94
N THR A 202 -18.41 -10.33 6.78
CA THR A 202 -18.97 -9.18 7.48
C THR A 202 -18.92 -9.49 8.97
N GLY A 203 -18.29 -8.63 9.76
CA GLY A 203 -18.08 -8.81 11.21
C GLY A 203 -19.35 -8.85 12.07
N ASP A 204 -20.52 -9.02 11.46
CA ASP A 204 -21.84 -9.09 12.11
C ASP A 204 -22.22 -10.53 12.55
N GLU A 205 -21.41 -11.54 12.22
CA GLU A 205 -21.59 -12.90 12.74
C GLU A 205 -20.70 -13.13 13.98
N ARG A 206 -21.16 -12.64 15.13
CA ARG A 206 -20.77 -13.13 16.46
C ARG A 206 -21.98 -13.40 17.33
#